data_AF-A0A6L6Q401-F1
#
_entry.id   AF-A0A6L6Q401-F1
#
_cell.length_a   1.000
_cell.length_b   1.000
_cell.length_c   1.000
_cell.angle_alpha   90.00
_cell.angle_beta   90.00
_cell.angle_gamma   90.00
#
_symmetry.space_group_name_H-M   'P 1'
#
loop_
_entity.id
_entity.type
_entity.pdbx_description
1 polymer ?
#
loop_
_entity_poly.entity_id
_entity_poly.type
_entity_poly.pdbx_seq_one_letter_code
_entity_poly.pdbx_strand_id
1 'polypeptide(L)'
;MHLQGLITAIGALTAAISIPLAAWRPFKEHQDWIGAKAKHMREQCEFAEKLLGKIAEGKIDPYSKDLGLQALAGTTYIEAAEIEFVINLRKSPRDLPAYISGRRFFDSHKILSHHELAYKTSFQSASVRCWYRRRYYALYLACFTGASSPLLWPIIFRGDFPPAVILVFSAMLIPMALIFGKEAIDIERAEALMAAADDLRSAAGCLRAGGSGELFDTPA
;
A
#
# COMPACT_ATOMS: atom_id res chain seq x y z
N MET A 1 -6.24 61.59 12.94
CA MET A 1 -5.30 60.48 12.64
C MET A 1 -5.45 59.25 13.55
N HIS A 2 -6.03 59.33 14.75
CA HIS A 2 -6.16 58.15 15.64
C HIS A 2 -7.21 57.09 15.22
N LEU A 3 -8.24 57.47 14.44
CA LEU A 3 -9.32 56.56 14.09
C LEU A 3 -8.93 55.50 13.04
N GLN A 4 -8.10 55.87 12.06
CA GLN A 4 -7.63 54.94 11.02
C GLN A 4 -6.68 53.87 11.59
N GLY A 5 -5.84 54.22 12.57
CA GLY A 5 -4.95 53.27 13.24
C GLY A 5 -5.70 52.20 14.05
N LEU A 6 -6.83 52.57 14.66
CA LEU A 6 -7.69 51.64 15.40
C LEU A 6 -8.39 50.64 14.47
N ILE A 7 -8.88 51.09 13.31
CA ILE A 7 -9.55 50.21 12.34
C ILE A 7 -8.56 49.17 11.77
N THR A 8 -7.33 49.58 11.46
CA THR A 8 -6.28 48.64 10.99
C THR A 8 -5.84 47.67 12.08
N ALA A 9 -5.77 48.11 13.34
CA ALA A 9 -5.40 47.24 14.46
C ALA A 9 -6.46 46.18 14.75
N ILE A 10 -7.75 46.55 14.69
CA ILE A 10 -8.87 45.61 14.88
C ILE A 10 -8.92 44.60 13.74
N GLY A 11 -8.72 45.04 12.48
CA GLY A 11 -8.66 44.14 11.32
C GLY A 11 -7.49 43.14 11.39
N ALA A 12 -6.34 43.55 11.91
CA ALA A 12 -5.21 42.65 12.12
C ALA A 12 -5.49 41.61 13.23
N LEU A 13 -6.18 42.02 14.31
CA LEU A 13 -6.57 41.12 15.41
C LEU A 13 -7.60 40.08 14.97
N THR A 14 -8.59 40.46 14.17
CA THR A 14 -9.60 39.49 13.67
C THR A 14 -8.99 38.50 12.67
N ALA A 15 -8.07 38.95 11.81
CA ALA A 15 -7.30 38.06 10.93
C ALA A 15 -6.38 37.11 11.72
N ALA A 16 -5.72 37.61 12.77
CA ALA A 16 -4.82 36.81 13.61
C ALA A 16 -5.55 35.72 14.41
N ILE A 17 -6.83 35.90 14.74
CA ILE A 17 -7.63 34.92 15.48
C ILE A 17 -8.35 33.94 14.54
N SER A 18 -8.79 34.40 13.37
CA SER A 18 -9.56 33.57 12.43
C SER A 18 -8.71 32.53 11.69
N ILE A 19 -7.46 32.86 11.35
CA ILE A 19 -6.55 31.94 10.65
C ILE A 19 -6.19 30.70 11.51
N PRO A 20 -5.81 30.82 12.79
CA PRO A 20 -5.57 29.66 13.66
C PRO A 20 -6.83 28.83 13.90
N LEU A 21 -8.00 29.47 14.05
CA LEU A 21 -9.25 28.73 14.27
C LEU A 21 -9.66 27.90 13.03
N ALA A 22 -9.47 28.46 11.83
CA ALA A 22 -9.73 27.77 10.57
C ALA A 22 -8.75 26.60 10.35
N ALA A 23 -7.50 26.73 10.80
CA ALA A 23 -6.50 25.66 10.74
C ALA A 23 -6.68 24.58 11.82
N TRP A 24 -7.32 24.89 12.96
CA TRP A 24 -7.49 23.95 14.08
C TRP A 24 -8.46 22.80 13.80
N ARG A 25 -9.55 23.05 13.07
CA ARG A 25 -10.53 22.01 12.69
C ARG A 25 -9.93 20.87 11.85
N PRO A 26 -9.27 21.13 10.70
CA PRO A 26 -8.70 20.05 9.89
C PRO A 26 -7.57 19.31 10.63
N PHE A 27 -6.83 19.99 11.51
CA PHE A 27 -5.83 19.34 12.35
C PHE A 27 -6.45 18.37 13.36
N LYS A 28 -7.55 18.78 14.02
CA LYS A 28 -8.28 17.90 14.96
C LYS A 28 -8.91 16.71 14.24
N GLU A 29 -9.55 16.92 13.09
CA GLU A 29 -10.09 15.84 12.26
C GLU A 29 -9.00 14.86 11.82
N HIS A 30 -7.81 15.36 11.51
CA HIS A 30 -6.66 14.52 11.19
C HIS A 30 -6.21 13.67 12.39
N GLN A 31 -6.17 14.24 13.61
CA GLN A 31 -5.86 13.48 14.82
C GLN A 31 -6.92 12.42 15.15
N ASP A 32 -8.20 12.78 15.03
CA ASP A 32 -9.31 11.86 15.25
C ASP A 32 -9.29 10.71 14.22
N TRP A 33 -8.90 10.98 12.98
CA TRP A 33 -8.68 9.97 11.95
C TRP A 33 -7.52 9.01 12.30
N ILE A 34 -6.42 9.53 12.85
CA ILE A 34 -5.29 8.69 13.32
C ILE A 34 -5.73 7.79 14.48
N GLY A 35 -6.45 8.34 15.46
CA GLY A 35 -6.97 7.58 16.60
C GLY A 35 -7.99 6.50 16.18
N ALA A 36 -8.92 6.85 15.29
CA ALA A 36 -9.88 5.92 14.73
C ALA A 36 -9.20 4.79 13.95
N LYS A 37 -8.13 5.09 13.21
CA LYS A 37 -7.34 4.09 12.49
C LYS A 37 -6.68 3.08 13.43
N ALA A 38 -6.13 3.53 14.55
CA ALA A 38 -5.54 2.63 15.54
C ALA A 38 -6.58 1.68 16.17
N LYS A 39 -7.76 2.22 16.52
CA LYS A 39 -8.88 1.41 17.01
C LYS A 39 -9.34 0.38 15.98
N HIS A 40 -9.49 0.81 14.73
CA HIS A 40 -9.89 -0.08 13.64
C HIS A 40 -8.88 -1.20 13.39
N MET A 41 -7.58 -0.91 13.44
CA MET A 41 -6.52 -1.93 13.31
C MET A 41 -6.60 -2.98 14.42
N ARG A 42 -6.90 -2.55 15.66
CA ARG A 42 -7.09 -3.49 16.77
C ARG A 42 -8.30 -4.40 16.56
N GLU A 43 -9.43 -3.84 16.11
CA GLU A 43 -10.63 -4.61 15.78
C GLU A 43 -10.37 -5.62 14.64
N GLN A 44 -9.61 -5.22 13.62
CA GLN A 44 -9.18 -6.10 12.53
C GLN A 44 -8.28 -7.24 13.02
N CYS A 45 -7.34 -6.96 13.93
CA CYS A 45 -6.49 -7.98 14.55
C CYS A 45 -7.32 -8.97 15.37
N GLU A 46 -8.20 -8.49 16.24
CA GLU A 46 -9.07 -9.35 17.06
C GLU A 46 -10.01 -10.20 16.18
N PHE A 47 -10.51 -9.65 15.08
CA PHE A 47 -11.28 -10.39 14.09
C PHE A 47 -10.44 -11.48 13.42
N ALA A 48 -9.23 -11.15 12.97
CA ALA A 48 -8.31 -12.08 12.33
C ALA A 48 -7.96 -13.26 13.25
N GLU A 49 -7.64 -12.98 14.52
CA GLU A 49 -7.33 -14.01 15.51
C GLU A 49 -8.53 -14.94 15.76
N LYS A 50 -9.73 -14.36 15.93
CA LYS A 50 -10.96 -15.15 16.13
C LYS A 50 -11.29 -16.01 14.91
N LEU A 51 -11.09 -15.47 13.70
CA LEU A 51 -11.32 -16.20 12.46
C LEU A 51 -10.34 -17.37 12.32
N LEU A 52 -9.04 -17.09 12.45
CA LEU A 52 -7.99 -18.11 12.32
C LEU A 52 -8.11 -19.19 13.39
N GLY A 53 -8.44 -18.83 14.63
CA GLY A 53 -8.71 -19.80 15.71
C GLY A 53 -9.86 -20.74 15.36
N LYS A 54 -10.98 -20.21 14.86
CA LYS A 54 -12.13 -21.02 14.45
C LYS A 54 -11.85 -21.91 13.23
N ILE A 55 -11.01 -21.44 12.29
CA ILE A 55 -10.56 -22.24 11.14
C ILE A 55 -9.70 -23.42 11.63
N ALA A 56 -8.78 -23.18 12.58
CA ALA A 56 -7.93 -24.22 13.15
C ALA A 56 -8.74 -25.28 13.93
N GLU A 57 -9.83 -24.88 14.58
CA GLU A 57 -10.74 -25.80 15.26
C GLU A 57 -11.63 -26.62 14.30
N GLY A 58 -11.69 -26.29 13.01
CA GLY A 58 -12.53 -26.99 12.02
C GLY A 58 -14.04 -26.81 12.22
N LYS A 59 -14.47 -25.84 13.05
CA LYS A 59 -15.88 -25.60 13.41
C LYS A 59 -16.60 -24.57 12.53
N ILE A 60 -15.92 -24.08 11.49
CA ILE A 60 -16.47 -23.05 10.59
C ILE A 60 -17.06 -23.70 9.35
N ASP A 61 -18.24 -23.22 8.97
CA ASP A 61 -18.87 -23.55 7.69
C ASP A 61 -18.03 -22.99 6.52
N PRO A 62 -17.85 -23.72 5.40
CA PRO A 62 -17.04 -23.28 4.28
C PRO A 62 -17.41 -21.89 3.75
N TYR A 63 -18.69 -21.55 3.69
CA TYR A 63 -19.12 -20.22 3.22
C TYR A 63 -18.70 -19.11 4.20
N SER A 64 -18.80 -19.38 5.51
CA SER A 64 -18.36 -18.44 6.54
C SER A 64 -16.84 -18.26 6.54
N LYS A 65 -16.09 -19.31 6.18
CA LYS A 65 -14.63 -19.24 5.99
C LYS A 65 -14.28 -18.26 4.87
N ASP A 66 -14.91 -18.43 3.71
CA ASP A 66 -14.62 -17.64 2.52
C ASP A 66 -14.92 -16.16 2.73
N LEU A 67 -16.11 -15.88 3.29
CA LEU A 67 -16.51 -14.51 3.63
C LEU A 67 -15.57 -13.88 4.67
N GLY A 68 -15.15 -14.67 5.67
CA GLY A 68 -14.20 -14.22 6.69
C GLY A 68 -12.84 -13.84 6.09
N LEU A 69 -12.32 -14.66 5.18
CA LEU A 69 -11.06 -14.41 4.49
C LEU A 69 -11.15 -13.18 3.56
N GLN A 70 -12.26 -13.02 2.84
CA GLN A 70 -12.52 -11.83 2.03
C GLN A 70 -12.64 -10.56 2.89
N ALA A 71 -13.33 -10.65 4.04
CA ALA A 71 -13.41 -9.56 5.00
C ALA A 71 -12.04 -9.20 5.57
N LEU A 72 -11.19 -10.19 5.84
CA LEU A 72 -9.82 -9.99 6.29
C LEU A 72 -8.95 -9.31 5.24
N ALA A 73 -9.11 -9.69 3.96
CA ALA A 73 -8.45 -9.03 2.84
C ALA A 73 -9.04 -7.64 2.53
N GLY A 74 -10.21 -7.30 3.09
CA GLY A 74 -10.93 -6.07 2.78
C GLY A 74 -11.42 -6.00 1.34
N THR A 75 -11.60 -7.16 0.69
CA THR A 75 -12.02 -7.23 -0.71
C THR A 75 -12.78 -8.52 -1.02
N THR A 76 -13.83 -8.42 -1.83
CA THR A 76 -14.61 -9.56 -2.34
C THR A 76 -14.15 -10.01 -3.72
N TYR A 77 -13.20 -9.30 -4.35
CA TYR A 77 -12.71 -9.60 -5.70
C TYR A 77 -11.67 -10.72 -5.75
N ILE A 78 -11.12 -11.11 -4.59
CA ILE A 78 -10.09 -12.13 -4.47
C ILE A 78 -10.73 -13.39 -3.89
N GLU A 79 -10.44 -14.53 -4.51
CA GLU A 79 -10.95 -15.82 -4.06
C GLU A 79 -10.32 -16.20 -2.70
N ALA A 80 -11.13 -16.83 -1.84
CA ALA A 80 -10.71 -17.21 -0.50
C ALA A 80 -9.50 -18.16 -0.49
N ALA A 81 -9.43 -19.08 -1.46
CA ALA A 81 -8.31 -20.01 -1.64
C ALA A 81 -6.97 -19.27 -1.87
N GLU A 82 -6.98 -18.16 -2.60
CA GLU A 82 -5.77 -17.37 -2.83
C GLU A 82 -5.34 -16.59 -1.58
N ILE A 83 -6.31 -16.04 -0.85
CA ILE A 83 -6.06 -15.33 0.41
C ILE A 83 -5.46 -16.30 1.43
N GLU A 84 -6.04 -17.50 1.54
CA GLU A 84 -5.55 -18.58 2.40
C GLU A 84 -4.11 -18.97 2.03
N PHE A 85 -3.82 -19.12 0.73
CA PHE A 85 -2.46 -19.39 0.25
C PHE A 85 -1.46 -18.29 0.66
N VAL A 86 -1.81 -17.02 0.45
CA VAL A 86 -0.93 -15.88 0.76
C VAL A 86 -0.68 -15.74 2.26
N ILE A 87 -1.70 -15.96 3.10
CA ILE A 87 -1.55 -15.92 4.56
C ILE A 87 -0.63 -17.06 5.04
N ASN A 88 -0.75 -18.24 4.44
CA ASN A 88 0.06 -19.40 4.79
C ASN A 88 1.52 -19.28 4.35
N LEU A 89 1.83 -18.43 3.37
CA LEU A 89 3.16 -18.32 2.78
C LEU A 89 4.23 -18.00 3.84
N ARG A 90 4.08 -16.89 4.57
CA ARG A 90 5.14 -16.40 5.51
C ARG A 90 4.65 -16.16 6.93
N LYS A 91 3.37 -16.43 7.23
CA LYS A 91 2.71 -16.04 8.50
C LYS A 91 2.95 -14.56 8.84
N SER A 92 3.12 -13.70 7.83
CA SER A 92 3.39 -12.27 7.99
C SER A 92 2.14 -11.48 7.63
N PRO A 93 1.62 -10.63 8.54
CA PRO A 93 0.44 -9.80 8.26
C PRO A 93 0.72 -8.72 7.19
N ARG A 94 1.98 -8.48 6.83
CA ARG A 94 2.38 -7.49 5.81
C ARG A 94 2.21 -8.00 4.38
N ASP A 95 2.10 -9.30 4.20
CA ASP A 95 2.18 -9.94 2.88
C ASP A 95 0.82 -9.90 2.17
N LEU A 96 -0.28 -9.98 2.92
CA LEU A 96 -1.63 -9.91 2.38
C LEU A 96 -1.92 -8.54 1.72
N PRO A 97 -1.67 -7.38 2.37
CA PRO A 97 -1.82 -6.08 1.70
C PRO A 97 -0.92 -5.91 0.48
N ALA A 98 0.31 -6.43 0.54
CA ALA A 98 1.25 -6.40 -0.58
C ALA A 98 0.76 -7.24 -1.77
N TYR A 99 0.16 -8.39 -1.50
CA TYR A 99 -0.49 -9.22 -2.50
C TYR A 99 -1.72 -8.53 -3.11
N ILE A 100 -2.59 -7.95 -2.28
CA ILE A 100 -3.80 -7.25 -2.75
C ILE A 100 -3.41 -6.10 -3.67
N SER A 101 -2.42 -5.29 -3.30
CA SER A 101 -1.99 -4.16 -4.12
C SER A 101 -1.23 -4.61 -5.39
N GLY A 102 -0.45 -5.69 -5.28
CA GLY A 102 0.28 -6.30 -6.39
C GLY A 102 -0.54 -7.25 -7.28
N ARG A 103 -1.81 -7.53 -6.95
CA ARG A 103 -2.62 -8.61 -7.52
C ARG A 103 -2.60 -8.67 -9.04
N ARG A 104 -2.68 -7.50 -9.69
CA ARG A 104 -2.68 -7.36 -11.16
C ARG A 104 -1.40 -7.88 -11.85
N PHE A 105 -0.31 -8.04 -11.10
CA PHE A 105 0.97 -8.54 -11.62
C PHE A 105 1.08 -10.07 -11.52
N PHE A 106 0.26 -10.69 -10.69
CA PHE A 106 0.26 -12.13 -10.46
C PHE A 106 -0.73 -12.84 -11.40
N ASP A 107 -0.44 -14.11 -11.65
CA ASP A 107 -1.30 -14.99 -12.42
C ASP A 107 -2.21 -15.80 -11.48
N SER A 108 -3.48 -15.38 -11.41
CA SER A 108 -4.53 -16.02 -10.62
C SER A 108 -4.67 -17.51 -10.88
N HIS A 109 -4.56 -17.90 -12.16
CA HIS A 109 -4.78 -19.27 -12.57
C HIS A 109 -3.72 -20.20 -12.00
N LYS A 110 -2.46 -19.74 -11.93
CA LYS A 110 -1.35 -20.55 -11.41
C LYS A 110 -1.44 -20.75 -9.90
N ILE A 111 -1.94 -19.75 -9.18
CA ILE A 111 -2.15 -19.84 -7.74
C ILE A 111 -3.19 -20.91 -7.43
N LEU A 112 -4.33 -20.88 -8.13
CA LEU A 112 -5.43 -21.84 -7.91
C LEU A 112 -5.08 -23.27 -8.32
N SER A 113 -4.44 -23.46 -9.48
CA SER A 113 -4.16 -24.80 -10.00
C SER A 113 -2.94 -25.47 -9.36
N HIS A 114 -1.85 -24.73 -9.21
CA HIS A 114 -0.56 -25.30 -8.80
C HIS A 114 -0.14 -24.91 -7.39
N HIS A 115 -0.90 -24.06 -6.69
CA HIS A 115 -0.48 -23.49 -5.40
C HIS A 115 0.91 -22.83 -5.51
N GLU A 116 1.16 -22.16 -6.64
CA GLU A 116 2.40 -21.45 -6.89
C GLU A 116 2.13 -19.97 -7.15
N LEU A 117 2.85 -19.10 -6.43
CA LEU A 117 2.86 -17.69 -6.72
C LEU A 117 3.71 -17.47 -7.97
N ALA A 118 3.09 -17.02 -9.06
CA ALA A 118 3.78 -16.77 -10.32
C ALA A 118 3.35 -15.43 -10.92
N TYR A 119 4.29 -14.75 -11.56
CA TYR A 119 3.98 -13.56 -12.35
C TYR A 119 3.19 -13.93 -13.60
N LYS A 120 2.36 -12.98 -14.04
CA LYS A 120 1.77 -13.00 -15.38
C LYS A 120 2.89 -13.06 -16.44
N THR A 121 2.64 -13.73 -17.56
CA THR A 121 3.62 -13.90 -18.66
C THR A 121 4.26 -12.59 -19.10
N SER A 122 3.50 -11.49 -19.14
CA SER A 122 4.00 -10.15 -19.49
C SER A 122 5.00 -9.56 -18.47
N PHE A 123 4.95 -10.00 -17.22
CA PHE A 123 5.75 -9.49 -16.09
C PHE A 123 6.79 -10.50 -15.57
N GLN A 124 6.96 -11.63 -16.26
CA GLN A 124 7.87 -12.69 -15.84
C GLN A 124 9.34 -12.24 -15.88
N SER A 125 9.71 -11.42 -16.88
CA SER A 125 11.09 -10.94 -17.03
C SER A 125 11.44 -9.87 -15.98
N ALA A 126 12.57 -10.08 -15.29
CA ALA A 126 13.11 -9.12 -14.32
C ALA A 126 13.44 -7.76 -14.98
N SER A 127 13.93 -7.77 -16.22
CA SER A 127 14.24 -6.54 -16.96
C SER A 127 12.98 -5.72 -17.24
N VAL A 128 11.87 -6.39 -17.57
CA VAL A 128 10.58 -5.74 -17.81
C VAL A 128 10.07 -5.09 -16.53
N ARG A 129 10.09 -5.81 -15.40
CA ARG A 129 9.69 -5.26 -14.10
C ARG A 129 10.54 -4.04 -13.71
N CYS A 130 11.87 -4.16 -13.86
CA CYS A 130 12.80 -3.06 -13.59
C CYS A 130 12.52 -1.84 -14.49
N TRP A 131 12.19 -2.05 -15.76
CA TRP A 131 11.82 -0.98 -16.69
C TRP A 131 10.52 -0.29 -16.27
N TYR A 132 9.46 -1.04 -15.94
CA TYR A 132 8.20 -0.46 -15.48
C TYR A 132 8.40 0.34 -14.19
N ARG A 133 9.14 -0.20 -13.21
CA ARG A 133 9.47 0.50 -11.97
C ARG A 133 10.18 1.84 -12.26
N ARG A 134 11.25 1.81 -13.06
CA ARG A 134 11.98 3.03 -13.44
C ARG A 134 11.08 4.04 -14.15
N ARG A 135 10.21 3.58 -15.04
CA ARG A 135 9.24 4.43 -15.75
C ARG A 135 8.26 5.11 -14.80
N TYR A 136 7.68 4.37 -13.85
CA TYR A 136 6.74 4.95 -12.88
C TYR A 136 7.42 5.94 -11.94
N TYR A 137 8.65 5.65 -11.49
CA TYR A 137 9.44 6.63 -10.71
C TYR A 137 9.78 7.88 -11.52
N ALA A 138 10.14 7.74 -12.80
CA ALA A 138 10.41 8.88 -13.67
C ALA A 138 9.15 9.74 -13.88
N LEU A 139 7.98 9.12 -14.07
CA LEU A 139 6.71 9.82 -14.17
C LEU A 139 6.31 10.51 -12.86
N TYR A 140 6.50 9.83 -11.73
CA TYR A 140 6.30 10.42 -10.41
C TYR A 140 7.15 11.69 -10.25
N LEU A 141 8.46 11.58 -10.53
CA LEU A 141 9.38 12.71 -10.43
C LEU A 141 8.98 13.83 -11.39
N ALA A 142 8.65 13.52 -12.64
CA ALA A 142 8.23 14.51 -13.63
C ALA A 142 6.97 15.26 -13.20
N CYS A 143 5.94 14.56 -12.70
CA CYS A 143 4.72 15.18 -12.19
C CYS A 143 4.99 16.03 -10.94
N PHE A 144 5.83 15.54 -10.02
CA PHE A 144 6.19 16.28 -8.82
C PHE A 144 6.98 17.56 -9.16
N THR A 145 7.99 17.47 -10.03
CA THR A 145 8.73 18.65 -10.50
C THR A 145 7.85 19.61 -11.28
N GLY A 146 6.91 19.08 -12.08
CA GLY A 146 5.93 19.90 -12.80
C GLY A 146 4.98 20.64 -11.86
N ALA A 147 4.52 19.98 -10.78
CA ALA A 147 3.68 20.59 -9.76
C ALA A 147 4.43 21.71 -9.00
N SER A 148 5.73 21.52 -8.77
CA SER A 148 6.59 22.52 -8.13
C SER A 148 7.10 23.61 -9.07
N SER A 149 6.99 23.43 -10.39
CA SER A 149 7.53 24.38 -11.38
C SER A 149 7.01 25.81 -11.20
N PRO A 150 5.69 26.07 -11.01
CA PRO A 150 5.20 27.43 -10.78
C PRO A 150 5.72 28.09 -9.50
N LEU A 151 6.15 27.28 -8.52
CA LEU A 151 6.73 27.77 -7.26
C LEU A 151 8.22 28.09 -7.41
N LEU A 152 8.95 27.32 -8.23
CA LEU A 152 10.37 27.51 -8.47
C LEU A 152 10.68 28.59 -9.51
N TRP A 153 9.74 28.86 -10.42
CA TRP A 153 9.93 29.81 -11.51
C TRP A 153 10.19 31.26 -11.08
N PRO A 154 9.46 31.85 -10.11
CA PRO A 154 9.71 33.21 -9.66
C PRO A 154 11.11 33.36 -9.03
N ILE A 155 11.61 32.29 -8.40
CA ILE A 155 12.94 32.25 -7.79
C ILE A 155 14.05 32.33 -8.86
N ILE A 156 13.86 31.66 -10.00
CA ILE A 156 14.88 31.55 -11.05
C ILE A 156 14.80 32.70 -12.06
N PHE A 157 13.58 33.03 -12.53
CA PHE A 157 13.36 33.93 -13.66
C PHE A 157 12.75 35.28 -13.27
N ARG A 158 12.51 35.53 -11.97
CA ARG A 158 11.88 36.76 -11.44
C ARG A 158 10.52 37.08 -12.11
N GLY A 159 9.82 36.06 -12.59
CA GLY A 159 8.48 36.18 -13.15
C GLY A 159 7.44 35.63 -12.19
N ASP A 160 6.41 36.42 -11.90
CA ASP A 160 5.32 36.01 -11.01
C ASP A 160 4.24 35.26 -11.79
N PHE A 161 3.82 34.12 -11.24
CA PHE A 161 2.61 33.44 -11.68
C PHE A 161 1.42 33.88 -10.82
N PRO A 162 0.24 34.09 -11.42
CA PRO A 162 -0.95 34.34 -10.63
C PRO A 162 -1.24 33.11 -9.75
N PRO A 163 -1.70 33.30 -8.49
CA PRO A 163 -1.91 32.21 -7.54
C PRO A 163 -2.90 31.15 -8.04
N ALA A 164 -3.83 31.54 -8.92
CA ALA A 164 -4.75 30.63 -9.57
C ALA A 164 -4.02 29.56 -10.42
N VAL A 165 -2.95 29.92 -11.12
CA VAL A 165 -2.16 28.98 -11.93
C VAL A 165 -1.44 27.97 -11.03
N ILE A 166 -0.86 28.43 -9.92
CA ILE A 166 -0.20 27.55 -8.94
C ILE A 166 -1.20 26.53 -8.37
N LEU A 167 -2.42 26.98 -8.05
CA LEU A 167 -3.47 26.11 -7.50
C LEU A 167 -3.94 25.08 -8.53
N VAL A 168 -4.15 25.48 -9.79
CA VAL A 168 -4.56 24.56 -10.85
C VAL A 168 -3.49 23.49 -11.12
N PHE A 169 -2.22 23.89 -11.24
CA PHE A 169 -1.11 22.95 -11.48
C PHE A 169 -0.93 21.97 -10.32
N SER A 170 -0.96 22.45 -9.08
CA SER A 170 -0.84 21.59 -7.89
C SER A 170 -2.03 20.64 -7.75
N ALA A 171 -3.26 21.14 -7.91
CA ALA A 171 -4.47 20.32 -7.83
C ALA A 171 -4.51 19.20 -8.88
N MET A 172 -3.94 19.41 -10.06
CA MET A 172 -3.92 18.41 -11.13
C MET A 172 -2.73 17.45 -11.05
N LEU A 173 -1.52 17.94 -10.79
CA LEU A 173 -0.29 17.15 -10.90
C LEU A 173 0.07 16.37 -9.63
N ILE A 174 -0.28 16.88 -8.45
CA ILE A 174 -0.04 16.18 -7.17
C ILE A 174 -0.79 14.83 -7.11
N PRO A 175 -2.11 14.74 -7.37
CA PRO A 175 -2.78 13.44 -7.33
C PRO A 175 -2.24 12.47 -8.38
N MET A 176 -1.88 12.94 -9.57
CA MET A 176 -1.22 12.13 -10.60
C MET A 176 0.13 11.59 -10.13
N ALA A 177 0.96 12.42 -9.49
CA ALA A 177 2.21 11.98 -8.89
C ALA A 177 1.96 10.89 -7.84
N LEU A 178 1.03 11.09 -6.91
CA LEU A 178 0.71 10.10 -5.88
C LEU A 178 0.26 8.76 -6.45
N ILE A 179 -0.53 8.76 -7.53
CA ILE A 179 -0.92 7.54 -8.25
C ILE A 179 0.32 6.85 -8.80
N PHE A 180 1.18 7.53 -9.57
CA PHE A 180 2.39 6.90 -10.13
C PHE A 180 3.37 6.40 -9.07
N GLY A 181 3.53 7.13 -7.97
CA GLY A 181 4.34 6.71 -6.84
C GLY A 181 3.80 5.45 -6.17
N LYS A 182 2.47 5.37 -6.00
CA LYS A 182 1.81 4.15 -5.50
C LYS A 182 2.07 2.95 -6.41
N GLU A 183 1.95 3.12 -7.72
CA GLU A 183 2.17 2.01 -8.67
C GLU A 183 3.60 1.48 -8.62
N ALA A 184 4.60 2.37 -8.45
CA ALA A 184 5.99 1.97 -8.29
C ALA A 184 6.19 1.13 -7.02
N ILE A 185 5.62 1.57 -5.89
CA ILE A 185 5.70 0.85 -4.60
C ILE A 185 5.00 -0.50 -4.69
N ASP A 186 3.87 -0.59 -5.39
CA ASP A 186 3.14 -1.85 -5.55
C ASP A 186 3.92 -2.88 -6.36
N ILE A 187 4.72 -2.44 -7.35
CA ILE A 187 5.66 -3.32 -8.06
C ILE A 187 6.74 -3.84 -7.11
N GLU A 188 7.35 -2.97 -6.31
CA GLU A 188 8.40 -3.38 -5.37
C GLU A 188 7.89 -4.35 -4.30
N ARG A 189 6.67 -4.11 -3.80
CA ARG A 189 6.01 -5.03 -2.87
C ARG A 189 5.75 -6.39 -3.51
N ALA A 190 5.32 -6.42 -4.77
CA ALA A 190 5.13 -7.65 -5.50
C ALA A 190 6.46 -8.40 -5.74
N GLU A 191 7.56 -7.69 -5.96
CA GLU A 191 8.91 -8.27 -6.03
C GLU A 191 9.37 -8.85 -4.69
N ALA A 192 9.19 -8.12 -3.60
CA ALA A 192 9.54 -8.59 -2.26
C ALA A 192 8.74 -9.84 -1.84
N LEU A 193 7.46 -9.90 -2.22
CA LEU A 193 6.60 -11.06 -1.95
C LEU A 193 7.09 -12.31 -2.69
N MET A 194 7.47 -12.16 -3.97
CA MET A 194 8.00 -13.26 -4.77
C MET A 194 9.37 -13.73 -4.30
N ALA A 195 10.26 -12.81 -3.92
CA ALA A 195 11.53 -13.18 -3.33
C ALA A 195 11.32 -14.02 -2.06
N ALA A 196 10.37 -13.63 -1.19
CA ALA A 196 10.02 -14.42 -0.02
C ALA A 196 9.42 -15.78 -0.37
N ALA A 197 8.62 -15.88 -1.44
CA ALA A 197 8.06 -17.14 -1.93
C ALA A 197 9.16 -18.09 -2.45
N ASP A 198 10.12 -17.56 -3.20
CA ASP A 198 11.24 -18.32 -3.77
C ASP A 198 12.19 -18.81 -2.67
N ASP A 199 12.45 -17.99 -1.65
CA ASP A 199 13.24 -18.39 -0.48
C ASP A 199 12.62 -19.59 0.24
N LEU A 200 11.31 -19.59 0.45
CA LEU A 200 10.58 -20.71 1.07
C LEU A 200 10.62 -21.96 0.19
N ARG A 201 10.49 -21.81 -1.13
CA ARG A 201 10.58 -22.92 -2.08
C ARG A 201 11.97 -23.56 -2.06
N SER A 202 13.02 -22.74 -2.00
CA SER A 202 14.40 -23.22 -1.91
C SER A 202 14.66 -23.94 -0.59
N ALA A 203 14.16 -23.41 0.54
CA ALA A 203 14.27 -24.05 1.85
C ALA A 203 13.52 -25.40 1.91
N ALA A 204 12.31 -25.47 1.36
CA ALA A 204 11.55 -26.72 1.27
C ALA A 204 12.24 -27.75 0.36
N GLY A 205 12.86 -27.31 -0.74
CA GLY A 205 13.66 -28.16 -1.62
C GLY A 205 14.86 -28.78 -0.90
N CYS A 206 15.59 -28.00 -0.11
CA CYS A 206 16.73 -28.48 0.70
C CYS A 206 16.31 -29.53 1.74
N LEU A 207 15.20 -29.31 2.43
CA LEU A 207 14.68 -30.29 3.41
C LEU A 207 14.28 -31.61 2.74
N ARG A 208 13.72 -31.55 1.53
CA ARG A 208 13.34 -32.75 0.77
C ARG A 208 14.55 -33.52 0.25
N ALA A 209 15.62 -32.82 -0.13
CA ALA A 209 16.87 -33.44 -0.56
C ALA A 209 17.67 -34.07 0.59
N GLY A 210 17.64 -33.48 1.79
CA GLY A 210 18.30 -34.03 2.98
C GLY A 210 17.57 -35.21 3.64
N GLY A 211 16.24 -35.27 3.52
CA GLY A 211 15.41 -36.32 4.14
C GLY A 211 15.31 -37.65 3.38
N SER A 212 15.95 -37.80 2.23
CA SER A 212 15.97 -39.07 1.46
C SER A 212 17.21 -39.94 1.69
N GLY A 213 18.08 -39.59 2.64
CA GLY A 213 19.38 -40.25 2.84
C GLY A 213 19.56 -41.15 4.08
N GLU A 214 18.66 -41.15 5.06
CA GLU A 214 18.89 -41.81 6.37
C GLU A 214 17.84 -42.88 6.76
N LEU A 215 17.36 -43.68 5.81
CA LEU A 215 16.45 -44.77 6.15
C LEU A 215 16.70 -46.04 5.32
N PHE A 216 17.92 -46.58 5.33
CA PHE A 216 18.19 -48.02 5.13
C PHE A 216 19.70 -48.27 5.30
N ASP A 217 20.13 -48.52 6.53
CA ASP A 217 21.29 -49.36 6.83
C ASP A 217 21.21 -49.78 8.30
N THR A 218 20.26 -50.68 8.60
CA THR A 218 20.37 -51.55 9.77
C THR A 218 21.17 -52.78 9.36
N PRO A 219 22.41 -52.97 9.85
CA PRO A 219 23.13 -54.22 9.63
C PRO A 219 22.45 -55.34 10.41
N ALA A 220 22.23 -56.45 9.70
CA ALA A 220 21.74 -57.72 10.24
C ALA A 220 22.80 -58.43 11.07
#